data_AF-A0A2E5YE82-F1
#
_entry.id   AF-A0A2E5YE82-F1
#
_cell.length_a   1.000
_cell.length_b   1.000
_cell.length_c   1.000
_cell.angle_alpha   90.00
_cell.angle_beta   90.00
_cell.angle_gamma   90.00
#
_symmetry.space_group_name_H-M   'P 1'
#
loop_
_entity.id
_entity.type
_entity.pdbx_description
1 polymer ?
#
loop_
_entity_poly.entity_id
_entity_poly.type
_entity_poly.pdbx_seq_one_letter_code
_entity_poly.pdbx_strand_id
1 'polypeptide(L)'
;MADPDPGSNNLLVDCQEPHCEVLDLETTTVWQAQGPISSEAYAALEVPAKHVKVGIGTGVMHAHYFRRSPGAETDDPLNEREVDGHRFIQCANSPKGGPETPVGDDPRLLRVDEYHSLVFDGETWCL
;
A
#
# COMPACT_ATOMS: atom_id res chain seq x y z
N MET A 1 0.28 -17.05 -19.82
CA MET A 1 -0.26 -16.20 -18.75
C MET A 1 -1.77 -16.19 -18.93
N ALA A 2 -2.55 -16.43 -17.87
CA ALA A 2 -3.93 -15.97 -17.91
C ALA A 2 -3.86 -14.44 -17.89
N ASP A 3 -4.47 -13.79 -18.87
CA ASP A 3 -4.69 -12.34 -18.78
C ASP A 3 -5.34 -12.04 -17.42
N PRO A 4 -4.94 -10.97 -16.72
CA PRO A 4 -5.70 -10.51 -15.57
C PRO A 4 -7.15 -10.38 -15.99
N ASP A 5 -8.06 -10.93 -15.18
CA ASP A 5 -9.49 -10.93 -15.47
C ASP A 5 -9.90 -9.50 -15.88
N PRO A 6 -10.34 -9.29 -17.14
CA PRO A 6 -10.69 -7.96 -17.62
C PRO A 6 -11.92 -7.37 -16.89
N GLY A 7 -12.55 -8.14 -15.99
CA GLY A 7 -13.59 -7.69 -15.07
C GLY A 7 -13.14 -7.35 -13.65
N SER A 8 -11.87 -7.58 -13.26
CA SER A 8 -11.40 -7.21 -11.91
C SER A 8 -11.01 -5.74 -11.85
N ASN A 9 -11.45 -5.03 -10.80
CA ASN A 9 -11.06 -3.64 -10.51
C ASN A 9 -9.75 -3.56 -9.71
N ASN A 10 -9.03 -4.67 -9.59
CA ASN A 10 -7.76 -4.74 -8.90
C ASN A 10 -6.71 -3.93 -9.66
N LEU A 11 -5.94 -3.14 -8.92
CA LEU A 11 -4.97 -2.21 -9.48
C LEU A 11 -3.57 -2.82 -9.44
N LEU A 12 -2.93 -2.93 -10.60
CA LEU A 12 -1.49 -3.19 -10.67
C LEU A 12 -0.74 -1.91 -10.31
N VAL A 13 0.13 -2.01 -9.32
CA VAL A 13 1.01 -0.92 -8.90
C VAL A 13 2.41 -1.18 -9.43
N ASP A 14 3.02 -0.18 -10.06
CA ASP A 14 4.43 -0.26 -10.46
C ASP A 14 5.33 -0.07 -9.24
N CYS A 15 5.75 -1.18 -8.68
CA CYS A 15 6.51 -1.19 -7.44
C CYS A 15 7.95 -0.70 -7.56
N GLN A 16 8.45 -0.52 -8.79
CA GLN A 16 9.80 -0.02 -9.03
C GLN A 16 9.87 1.51 -8.88
N GLU A 17 8.72 2.19 -8.98
CA GLU A 17 8.61 3.63 -8.77
C GLU A 17 8.32 3.96 -7.29
N PRO A 18 8.63 5.18 -6.82
CA PRO A 18 8.35 5.55 -5.44
C PRO A 18 6.87 5.77 -5.19
N HIS A 19 6.31 5.09 -4.20
CA HIS A 19 4.93 5.27 -3.71
C HIS A 19 4.94 5.75 -2.27
N CYS A 20 3.89 6.45 -1.85
CA CYS A 20 3.74 6.93 -0.47
C CYS A 20 2.50 6.40 0.22
N GLU A 21 2.57 6.41 1.55
CA GLU A 21 1.48 6.03 2.44
C GLU A 21 1.09 7.16 3.40
N VAL A 22 -0.19 7.24 3.73
CA VAL A 22 -0.73 8.11 4.79
C VAL A 22 -1.56 7.28 5.79
N LEU A 23 -1.48 7.65 7.07
CA LEU A 23 -2.19 6.98 8.17
C LEU A 23 -3.29 7.91 8.70
N ASP A 24 -4.51 7.39 8.78
CA ASP A 24 -5.60 8.00 9.55
C ASP A 24 -5.44 7.62 11.03
N LEU A 25 -5.24 8.62 11.89
CA LEU A 25 -4.99 8.42 13.31
C LEU A 25 -6.25 8.00 14.09
N GLU A 26 -7.45 8.24 13.57
CA GLU A 26 -8.70 7.86 14.24
C GLU A 26 -9.03 6.39 14.00
N THR A 27 -8.91 5.97 12.74
CA THR A 27 -9.30 4.62 12.30
C THR A 27 -8.14 3.65 12.26
N THR A 28 -6.90 4.15 12.39
CA THR A 28 -5.66 3.41 12.19
C THR A 28 -5.50 2.81 10.79
N THR A 29 -6.23 3.37 9.82
CA THR A 29 -6.23 2.90 8.43
C THR A 29 -5.07 3.50 7.65
N VAL A 30 -4.34 2.66 6.92
CA VAL A 30 -3.23 3.05 6.04
C VAL A 30 -3.72 3.11 4.60
N TRP A 31 -3.35 4.19 3.92
CA TRP A 31 -3.73 4.49 2.56
C TRP A 31 -2.49 4.66 1.69
N GLN A 32 -2.34 3.85 0.64
CA GLN A 32 -1.23 3.94 -0.33
C GLN A 32 -1.65 4.69 -1.60
N ALA A 33 -0.80 5.58 -2.11
CA ALA A 33 -1.02 6.26 -3.38
C ALA A 33 -1.01 5.28 -4.56
N GLN A 34 -2.01 5.36 -5.45
CA GLN A 34 -2.12 4.49 -6.62
C GLN A 34 -1.01 4.78 -7.66
N GLY A 35 -0.73 6.06 -7.88
CA GLY A 35 0.34 6.51 -8.78
C GLY A 35 1.65 6.77 -8.03
N PRO A 36 2.78 6.79 -8.76
CA PRO A 36 4.05 7.14 -8.17
C PRO A 36 4.08 8.61 -7.75
N ILE A 37 4.92 8.94 -6.77
CA ILE A 37 5.06 10.29 -6.21
C ILE A 37 6.54 10.62 -6.02
N SER A 38 6.96 11.82 -6.42
CA SER A 38 8.34 12.28 -6.19
C SER A 38 8.55 12.67 -4.73
N SER A 39 9.81 12.70 -4.28
CA SER A 39 10.14 13.15 -2.91
C SER A 39 9.73 14.61 -2.66
N GLU A 40 9.82 15.47 -3.68
CA GLU A 40 9.39 16.88 -3.61
C GLU A 40 7.88 17.00 -3.47
N ALA A 41 7.12 16.26 -4.29
CA ALA A 41 5.65 16.21 -4.21
C ALA A 41 5.21 15.62 -2.87
N TYR A 42 5.85 14.55 -2.40
CA TYR A 42 5.58 13.97 -1.08
C TYR A 42 5.87 14.96 0.05
N ALA A 43 6.96 15.74 -0.02
CA ALA A 43 7.25 16.77 0.97
C ALA A 43 6.17 17.86 0.99
N ALA A 44 5.67 18.27 -0.19
CA ALA A 44 4.62 19.27 -0.35
C ALA A 44 3.20 18.77 -0.04
N LEU A 45 2.96 17.46 -0.08
CA LEU A 45 1.64 16.84 0.06
C LEU A 45 0.88 17.35 1.29
N GLU A 46 -0.30 17.94 1.09
CA GLU A 46 -1.16 18.34 2.20
C GLU A 46 -2.08 17.18 2.58
N VAL A 47 -2.02 16.76 3.85
CA VAL A 47 -2.87 15.66 4.35
C VAL A 47 -4.02 16.20 5.20
N PRO A 48 -5.21 15.58 5.16
CA PRO A 48 -6.34 16.03 5.95
C PRO A 48 -6.04 16.06 7.45
N ALA A 49 -6.80 16.84 8.20
CA ALA A 49 -6.69 16.84 9.66
C ALA A 49 -6.77 15.41 10.21
N LYS A 50 -5.94 15.12 11.23
CA LYS A 50 -5.79 13.79 11.86
C LYS A 50 -5.19 12.70 10.96
N HIS A 51 -4.59 13.07 9.83
CA HIS A 51 -3.77 12.17 9.04
C HIS A 51 -2.29 12.53 9.19
N VAL A 52 -1.42 11.54 9.06
CA VAL A 52 0.04 11.74 9.04
C VAL A 52 0.65 11.02 7.85
N LYS A 53 1.72 11.59 7.29
CA LYS A 53 2.53 10.92 6.27
C LYS A 53 3.30 9.78 6.94
N VAL A 54 3.26 8.57 6.37
CA VAL A 54 3.93 7.38 6.92
C VAL A 54 5.33 7.27 6.33
N GLY A 55 5.42 7.28 5.00
CA GLY A 55 6.69 7.15 4.29
C GLY A 55 6.52 7.20 2.78
N ILE A 56 7.65 7.19 2.09
CA ILE A 56 7.79 7.03 0.63
C ILE A 56 8.84 5.94 0.38
N GLY A 57 8.59 5.02 -0.54
CA GLY A 57 9.50 3.90 -0.81
C GLY A 57 9.23 3.19 -2.14
N THR A 58 10.17 2.32 -2.50
CA THR A 58 10.12 1.45 -3.69
C THR A 58 10.22 -0.01 -3.24
N GLY A 59 9.51 -0.92 -3.92
CA GLY A 59 9.62 -2.37 -3.72
C GLY A 59 10.32 -3.03 -4.91
N VAL A 60 11.41 -3.76 -4.69
CA VAL A 60 12.10 -4.49 -5.78
C VAL A 60 11.36 -5.79 -6.08
N MET A 61 10.23 -5.70 -6.78
CA MET A 61 9.38 -6.83 -7.17
C MET A 61 9.01 -6.70 -8.66
N HIS A 62 8.54 -7.76 -9.33
CA HIS A 62 8.11 -7.66 -10.73
C HIS A 62 6.80 -6.86 -10.84
N ALA A 63 5.78 -7.25 -10.06
CA ALA A 63 4.57 -6.47 -9.84
C ALA A 63 3.94 -6.86 -8.50
N HIS A 64 3.16 -5.96 -7.90
CA HIS A 64 2.28 -6.29 -6.79
C HIS A 64 0.90 -5.64 -6.96
N TYR A 65 -0.09 -6.20 -6.27
CA TYR A 65 -1.44 -5.64 -6.20
C TYR A 65 -2.13 -6.05 -4.90
N PHE A 66 -3.18 -5.33 -4.55
CA PHE A 66 -4.04 -5.65 -3.42
C PHE A 66 -5.35 -6.24 -3.94
N ARG A 67 -5.72 -7.44 -3.46
CA ARG A 67 -6.96 -8.14 -3.91
C ARG A 67 -8.23 -7.61 -3.27
N ARG A 68 -8.11 -7.09 -2.06
CA ARG A 68 -9.21 -6.56 -1.25
C ARG A 68 -8.66 -5.66 -0.14
N SER A 69 -9.50 -4.77 0.39
CA SER A 69 -9.13 -3.98 1.57
C SER A 69 -9.13 -4.85 2.83
N PRO A 70 -8.32 -4.51 3.85
CA PRO A 70 -8.30 -5.23 5.13
C PRO A 70 -9.70 -5.40 5.74
N GLY A 71 -10.01 -6.61 6.18
CA GLY A 71 -11.31 -6.96 6.76
C GLY A 71 -12.44 -7.22 5.75
N ALA A 72 -12.20 -7.11 4.44
CA ALA A 72 -13.19 -7.45 3.41
C ALA A 72 -13.33 -8.97 3.21
N GLU A 73 -14.55 -9.47 3.10
CA GLU A 73 -14.83 -10.91 2.88
C GLU A 73 -14.71 -11.34 1.42
N THR A 74 -14.84 -10.39 0.48
CA THR A 74 -14.76 -10.63 -0.98
C THR A 74 -13.59 -9.88 -1.61
N ASP A 75 -13.06 -10.42 -2.70
CA ASP A 75 -12.15 -9.69 -3.59
C ASP A 75 -12.93 -8.61 -4.36
N ASP A 76 -12.30 -7.45 -4.57
CA ASP A 76 -12.84 -6.28 -5.26
C ASP A 76 -14.16 -5.66 -4.71
N PRO A 77 -14.38 -4.34 -4.89
CA PRO A 77 -13.38 -3.30 -5.18
C PRO A 77 -12.56 -2.96 -3.92
N LEU A 78 -11.37 -2.39 -4.11
CA LEU A 78 -10.63 -1.75 -3.02
C LEU A 78 -11.39 -0.51 -2.53
N ASN A 79 -11.30 -0.22 -1.23
CA ASN A 79 -11.72 1.08 -0.71
C ASN A 79 -10.74 2.15 -1.17
N GLU A 80 -11.27 3.30 -1.58
CA GLU A 80 -10.49 4.38 -2.17
C GLU A 80 -10.86 5.76 -1.64
N ARG A 81 -9.94 6.71 -1.81
CA ARG A 81 -10.20 8.13 -1.57
C ARG A 81 -9.25 9.03 -2.34
N GLU A 82 -9.60 10.31 -2.44
CA GLU A 82 -8.72 11.36 -2.95
C GLU A 82 -8.10 12.17 -1.78
N VAL A 83 -6.82 12.48 -1.90
CA VAL A 83 -6.08 13.40 -1.02
C VAL A 83 -5.17 14.27 -1.90
N ASP A 84 -5.38 15.59 -1.86
CA ASP A 84 -4.56 16.57 -2.60
C ASP A 84 -4.44 16.27 -4.11
N GLY A 85 -5.54 15.84 -4.74
CA GLY A 85 -5.56 15.45 -6.17
C GLY A 85 -4.93 14.09 -6.49
N HIS A 86 -4.47 13.34 -5.48
CA HIS A 86 -3.96 11.99 -5.63
C HIS A 86 -4.97 10.95 -5.15
N ARG A 87 -5.12 9.85 -5.89
CA ARG A 87 -5.98 8.72 -5.52
C ARG A 87 -5.21 7.72 -4.66
N PHE A 88 -5.84 7.30 -3.56
CA PHE A 88 -5.29 6.36 -2.59
C PHE A 88 -6.19 5.15 -2.43
N ILE A 89 -5.59 4.00 -2.14
CA ILE A 89 -6.27 2.73 -1.78
C ILE A 89 -6.05 2.40 -0.32
N GLN A 90 -7.04 1.81 0.34
CA GLN A 90 -6.88 1.22 1.65
C GLN A 90 -6.14 -0.12 1.52
N CYS A 91 -4.84 -0.12 1.82
CA CYS A 91 -3.96 -1.29 1.70
C CYS A 91 -3.78 -2.05 3.01
N ALA A 92 -3.78 -1.37 4.16
CA ALA A 92 -3.49 -1.98 5.44
C ALA A 92 -4.25 -1.32 6.61
N ASN A 93 -4.31 -2.04 7.74
CA ASN A 93 -4.58 -1.45 9.05
C ASN A 93 -3.29 -1.47 9.87
N SER A 94 -2.96 -0.33 10.50
CA SER A 94 -1.84 -0.26 11.43
C SER A 94 -2.14 -1.13 12.67
N PRO A 95 -1.14 -1.82 13.22
CA PRO A 95 -1.32 -2.61 14.43
C PRO A 95 -1.68 -1.70 15.61
N LYS A 96 -2.55 -2.19 16.50
CA LYS A 96 -2.83 -1.54 17.78
C LYS A 96 -1.57 -1.62 18.64
N GLY A 97 -0.83 -0.52 18.74
CA GLY A 97 0.40 -0.41 19.56
C GLY A 97 1.58 0.28 18.88
N GLY A 98 1.51 0.53 17.57
CA GLY A 98 2.60 1.19 16.82
C GLY A 98 3.79 0.26 16.49
N PRO A 99 4.87 0.81 15.92
CA PRO A 99 6.06 0.03 15.56
C PRO A 99 6.81 -0.48 16.80
N GLU A 100 7.24 -1.74 16.74
CA GLU A 100 8.10 -2.37 17.74
C GLU A 100 9.58 -2.07 17.41
N THR A 101 10.45 -1.99 18.43
CA THR A 101 11.90 -1.82 18.27
C THR A 101 12.64 -3.03 18.85
N PRO A 102 12.65 -4.17 18.15
CA PRO A 102 13.16 -5.44 18.69
C PRO A 102 14.68 -5.44 18.95
N VAL A 103 15.44 -4.54 18.31
CA VAL A 103 16.89 -4.39 18.48
C VAL A 103 17.25 -2.90 18.49
N GLY A 104 17.57 -2.34 19.66
CA GLY A 104 17.94 -0.91 19.77
C GLY A 104 16.83 0.04 19.30
N ASP A 105 17.19 1.25 18.86
CA ASP A 105 16.22 2.20 18.28
C ASP A 105 15.83 1.85 16.83
N ASP A 106 16.64 1.02 16.16
CA ASP A 106 16.46 0.53 14.78
C ASP A 106 17.15 -0.85 14.60
N PRO A 107 16.56 -1.78 13.81
CA PRO A 107 15.41 -1.61 12.92
C PRO A 107 14.05 -1.64 13.65
N ARG A 108 13.06 -0.94 13.07
CA ARG A 108 11.66 -0.98 13.51
C ARG A 108 10.90 -2.14 12.85
N LEU A 109 10.16 -2.89 13.65
CA LEU A 109 9.23 -3.92 13.19
C LEU A 109 7.82 -3.34 13.15
N LEU A 110 7.22 -3.29 11.96
CA LEU A 110 5.82 -2.94 11.75
C LEU A 110 5.05 -4.20 11.36
N ARG A 111 3.98 -4.53 12.10
CA ARG A 111 3.08 -5.64 11.78
C ARG A 111 1.80 -5.11 11.15
N VAL A 112 1.71 -5.13 9.83
CA VAL A 112 0.52 -4.66 9.10
C VAL A 112 -0.40 -5.82 8.74
N ASP A 113 -1.71 -5.59 8.87
CA ASP A 113 -2.75 -6.48 8.34
C ASP A 113 -3.10 -6.01 6.92
N GLU A 114 -2.69 -6.77 5.91
CA GLU A 114 -2.84 -6.45 4.49
C GLU A 114 -3.17 -7.68 3.64
N TYR A 115 -3.88 -7.47 2.53
CA TYR A 115 -4.15 -8.49 1.50
C TYR A 115 -3.28 -8.25 0.27
N HIS A 116 -1.97 -8.29 0.47
CA HIS A 116 -0.94 -8.02 -0.51
C HIS A 116 -0.61 -9.27 -1.34
N SER A 117 -0.68 -9.15 -2.67
CA SER A 117 -0.31 -10.20 -3.61
C SER A 117 0.92 -9.77 -4.40
N LEU A 118 1.90 -10.68 -4.49
CA LEU A 118 3.08 -10.52 -5.34
C LEU A 118 2.92 -11.33 -6.62
N VAL A 119 3.26 -10.71 -7.75
CA VAL A 119 3.28 -11.36 -9.06
C VAL A 119 4.72 -11.42 -9.53
N PHE A 120 5.11 -12.59 -10.03
CA PHE A 120 6.44 -12.84 -10.59
C PHE A 120 6.26 -13.36 -12.01
N ASP A 121 7.05 -12.84 -12.96
CA ASP A 121 7.19 -13.47 -14.26
C ASP A 121 8.16 -14.64 -14.17
N GLY A 122 7.72 -15.81 -14.65
CA GLY A 122 8.55 -17.02 -14.71
C GLY A 122 8.10 -17.92 -15.87
N GLU A 123 9.05 -18.34 -16.72
CA GLU A 123 8.78 -19.23 -17.85
C GLU A 123 8.62 -20.70 -17.43
N THR A 124 8.98 -21.08 -16.20
CA THR A 124 8.75 -22.42 -15.65
C THR A 124 8.78 -22.38 -14.12
N TRP A 125 7.73 -22.89 -13.48
CA TRP A 125 7.66 -23.02 -12.02
C TRP A 125 7.86 -24.49 -11.63
N CYS A 126 8.94 -24.78 -10.89
CA CYS A 126 9.01 -25.98 -10.06
C CYS A 126 8.77 -25.53 -8.61
N LEU A 127 7.65 -25.97 -8.04
CA LEU A 127 7.48 -26.04 -6.59
C LEU A 127 7.76 -27.48 -6.14
#